data_AF-A0A6V7WVQ3-F1
#
_entry.id   AF-A0A6V7WVQ3-F1
#
_cell.length_a   1.000
_cell.length_b   1.000
_cell.length_c   1.000
_cell.angle_alpha   90.00
_cell.angle_beta   90.00
_cell.angle_gamma   90.00
#
_symmetry.space_group_name_H-M   'P 1'
#
loop_
_entity.id
_entity.type
_entity.pdbx_description
1 polymer ?
#
loop_
_entity_poly.entity_id
_entity_poly.type
_entity_poly.pdbx_seq_one_letter_code
_entity_poly.pdbx_strand_id
1 'polypeptide(L)'
;MEFILWNREEFDRVYNCTGINVDDIPIEQRRYPIAAIICIILGCIYYPLYFPCIYSFWKNRAKNPCYILLIYLSILDICTLWGPTFAHGFFSLTGVVYCSSPKLTYFVGTAYLFLWAAECSADLILGINRCIEMAFPNISKKLFHNNRIYIWIIFCTLYGIYWLLFRHPYIFNGITFQVLFDPLIGYKPFRIEFFQEDLKEFTIHNTILAIGSPVIYFTFSLCFFFKARELINVVSKEEKMVFIQVFIVSMFNTSAGIVYAYNMNHADHGILPVMIAHFSWLHIHGFPPVIYLTLNKTVRTDTKILFRKLFTSFKTNRNRVSTLAGYTNNNQIE
;
A
#
# COMPACT_ATOMS: atom_id res chain seq x y z
N MET A 1 -7.78 18.15 0.74
CA MET A 1 -9.00 18.41 1.57
C MET A 1 -9.28 19.90 1.74
N GLU A 2 -8.27 20.77 1.69
CA GLU A 2 -8.42 22.22 1.79
C GLU A 2 -9.42 22.78 0.78
N PHE A 3 -9.37 22.31 -0.48
CA PHE A 3 -10.29 22.80 -1.51
C PHE A 3 -11.76 22.58 -1.16
N ILE A 4 -12.12 21.39 -0.67
CA ILE A 4 -13.51 21.12 -0.29
C ILE A 4 -13.92 21.77 1.05
N LEU A 5 -12.98 22.00 1.97
CA LEU A 5 -13.27 22.50 3.32
C LEU A 5 -13.17 24.02 3.45
N TRP A 6 -12.20 24.64 2.78
CA TRP A 6 -11.80 26.03 2.98
C TRP A 6 -11.75 26.85 1.69
N ASN A 7 -11.49 26.23 0.53
CA ASN A 7 -11.41 26.94 -0.75
C ASN A 7 -12.42 26.41 -1.78
N ARG A 8 -13.72 26.64 -1.49
CA ARG A 8 -14.82 26.12 -2.31
C ARG A 8 -14.85 26.70 -3.72
N GLU A 9 -14.38 27.94 -3.90
CA GLU A 9 -14.30 28.59 -5.22
C GLU A 9 -13.33 27.84 -6.14
N GLU A 10 -12.14 27.52 -5.65
CA GLU A 10 -11.16 26.70 -6.38
C GLU A 10 -11.71 25.30 -6.67
N PHE A 11 -12.36 24.68 -5.66
CA PHE A 11 -13.00 23.38 -5.84
C PHE A 11 -14.05 23.41 -6.96
N ASP A 12 -14.94 24.38 -6.95
CA ASP A 12 -15.96 24.53 -7.99
C ASP A 12 -15.32 24.86 -9.34
N ARG A 13 -14.23 25.63 -9.40
CA ARG A 13 -13.51 25.90 -10.65
C ARG A 13 -12.96 24.62 -11.29
N VAL A 14 -12.32 23.77 -10.51
CA VAL A 14 -11.61 22.57 -11.00
C VAL A 14 -12.56 21.39 -11.24
N TYR A 15 -13.50 21.17 -10.33
CA TYR A 15 -14.33 19.97 -10.24
C TYR A 15 -15.78 20.14 -10.71
N ASN A 16 -16.15 21.27 -11.31
CA ASN A 16 -17.52 21.49 -11.75
C ASN A 16 -17.93 20.57 -12.92
N CYS A 17 -18.97 19.77 -12.66
CA CYS A 17 -19.62 18.84 -13.59
C CYS A 17 -20.77 19.46 -14.40
N THR A 18 -21.05 20.76 -14.26
CA THR A 18 -22.10 21.45 -15.02
C THR A 18 -21.83 21.31 -16.52
N GLY A 19 -22.87 20.93 -17.26
CA GLY A 19 -22.81 20.69 -18.70
C GLY A 19 -22.20 19.33 -19.11
N ILE A 20 -21.85 18.46 -18.15
CA ILE A 20 -21.43 17.08 -18.44
C ILE A 20 -22.63 16.15 -18.26
N ASN A 21 -22.99 15.44 -19.33
CA ASN A 21 -23.85 14.28 -19.23
C ASN A 21 -22.98 13.02 -19.22
N VAL A 22 -23.03 12.29 -18.11
CA VAL A 22 -22.20 11.10 -17.88
C VAL A 22 -22.45 10.02 -18.94
N ASP A 23 -23.67 9.94 -19.46
CA ASP A 23 -24.10 8.92 -20.41
C ASP A 23 -23.73 9.23 -21.88
N ASP A 24 -23.11 10.39 -22.14
CA ASP A 24 -22.53 10.69 -23.46
C ASP A 24 -21.43 9.68 -23.84
N ILE A 25 -20.80 9.07 -22.82
CA ILE A 25 -19.90 7.93 -23.00
C ILE A 25 -20.62 6.65 -22.55
N PRO A 26 -20.81 5.67 -23.44
CA PRO A 26 -21.49 4.42 -23.10
C PRO A 26 -20.83 3.71 -21.91
N ILE A 27 -21.64 3.03 -21.10
CA ILE A 27 -21.15 2.37 -19.88
C ILE A 27 -20.16 1.24 -20.20
N GLU A 28 -20.28 0.61 -21.37
CA GLU A 28 -19.40 -0.43 -21.87
C GLU A 28 -17.97 0.08 -22.09
N GLN A 29 -17.81 1.36 -22.45
CA GLN A 29 -16.52 2.00 -22.65
C GLN A 29 -15.88 2.49 -21.35
N ARG A 30 -16.63 2.43 -20.24
CA ARG A 30 -16.19 2.86 -18.91
C ARG A 30 -15.87 1.68 -17.97
N ARG A 31 -16.07 0.44 -18.44
CA ARG A 31 -16.00 -0.76 -17.60
C ARG A 31 -14.84 -1.66 -18.01
N TYR A 32 -14.15 -2.18 -17.00
CA TYR A 32 -13.05 -3.13 -17.16
C TYR A 32 -13.29 -4.37 -16.29
N PRO A 33 -14.32 -5.19 -16.59
CA PRO A 33 -14.81 -6.21 -15.68
C PRO A 33 -13.77 -7.30 -15.38
N ILE A 34 -12.98 -7.72 -16.39
CA ILE A 34 -11.95 -8.75 -16.20
C ILE A 34 -10.87 -8.25 -15.24
N ALA A 35 -10.30 -7.06 -15.51
CA ALA A 35 -9.29 -6.45 -14.64
C ALA A 35 -9.81 -6.23 -13.23
N ALA A 36 -11.07 -5.79 -13.09
CA ALA A 36 -11.72 -5.56 -11.81
C ALA A 36 -11.87 -6.84 -10.98
N ILE A 37 -12.33 -7.93 -11.60
CA ILE A 37 -12.47 -9.24 -10.92
C ILE A 37 -11.11 -9.73 -10.46
N ILE A 38 -10.06 -9.62 -11.28
CA ILE A 38 -8.70 -9.99 -10.90
C ILE A 38 -8.25 -9.16 -9.69
N CYS A 39 -8.44 -7.84 -9.72
CA CYS A 39 -8.08 -6.95 -8.61
C CYS A 39 -8.77 -7.33 -7.29
N ILE A 40 -10.07 -7.65 -7.34
CA ILE A 40 -10.85 -8.08 -6.17
C ILE A 40 -10.37 -9.44 -5.65
N ILE A 41 -10.12 -10.41 -6.54
CA ILE A 41 -9.60 -11.74 -6.14
C ILE A 41 -8.24 -11.59 -5.47
N LEU A 42 -7.32 -10.81 -6.05
CA LEU A 42 -6.02 -10.54 -5.44
C LEU A 42 -6.16 -9.85 -4.08
N GLY A 43 -7.08 -8.89 -3.95
CA GLY A 43 -7.42 -8.29 -2.66
C GLY A 43 -7.86 -9.32 -1.63
N CYS A 44 -8.81 -10.20 -1.97
CA CYS A 44 -9.26 -11.30 -1.11
C CYS A 44 -8.13 -12.26 -0.70
N ILE A 45 -7.09 -12.41 -1.52
CA ILE A 45 -5.92 -13.25 -1.23
C ILE A 45 -4.93 -12.52 -0.33
N TYR A 46 -4.57 -11.28 -0.64
CA TYR A 46 -3.49 -10.56 0.04
C TYR A 46 -3.91 -10.00 1.41
N TYR A 47 -5.13 -9.48 1.54
CA TYR A 47 -5.60 -8.85 2.78
C TYR A 47 -5.48 -9.77 4.01
N PRO A 48 -5.93 -11.05 3.94
CA PRO A 48 -5.83 -11.95 5.08
C PRO A 48 -4.40 -12.29 5.51
N LEU A 49 -3.41 -12.17 4.61
CA LEU A 49 -2.02 -12.53 4.87
C LEU A 49 -1.32 -11.53 5.79
N TYR A 50 -1.81 -10.30 5.88
CA TYR A 50 -1.25 -9.29 6.78
C TYR A 50 -1.50 -9.59 8.26
N PHE A 51 -2.66 -10.14 8.62
CA PHE A 51 -3.01 -10.41 10.02
C PHE A 51 -1.99 -11.29 10.78
N PRO A 52 -1.56 -12.46 10.26
CA PRO A 52 -0.53 -13.26 10.92
C PRO A 52 0.83 -12.55 10.99
N CYS A 53 1.17 -11.73 10.01
CA CYS A 53 2.40 -10.92 10.02
C CYS A 53 2.37 -9.89 11.16
N ILE A 54 1.31 -9.09 11.23
CA ILE A 54 1.09 -8.10 12.29
C ILE A 54 1.11 -8.77 13.67
N TYR A 55 0.48 -9.95 13.82
CA TYR A 55 0.53 -10.71 15.06
C TYR A 55 1.97 -11.04 15.48
N SER A 56 2.80 -11.54 14.56
CA SER A 56 4.20 -11.86 14.88
C SER A 56 5.00 -10.60 15.21
N PHE A 57 4.81 -9.51 14.45
CA PHE A 57 5.48 -8.24 14.71
C PHE A 57 5.09 -7.71 16.10
N TRP A 58 3.81 -7.73 16.42
CA TRP A 58 3.31 -7.30 17.72
C TRP A 58 3.95 -8.13 18.84
N LYS A 59 3.98 -9.46 18.70
CA LYS A 59 4.59 -10.35 19.70
C LYS A 59 6.07 -10.05 19.93
N ASN A 60 6.81 -9.64 18.91
CA ASN A 60 8.27 -9.43 18.99
C ASN A 60 8.69 -7.95 19.14
N ARG A 61 7.73 -7.01 19.18
CA ARG A 61 8.00 -5.56 19.25
C ARG A 61 8.89 -5.11 20.39
N ALA A 62 8.79 -5.78 21.55
CA ALA A 62 9.62 -5.46 22.71
C ALA A 62 11.10 -5.87 22.53
N LYS A 63 11.37 -6.83 21.65
CA LYS A 63 12.73 -7.35 21.39
C LYS A 63 13.45 -6.57 20.31
N ASN A 64 12.72 -6.18 19.26
CA ASN A 64 13.25 -5.36 18.17
C ASN A 64 12.27 -4.22 17.87
N PRO A 65 12.62 -2.96 18.23
CA PRO A 65 11.79 -1.79 17.98
C PRO A 65 11.40 -1.63 16.50
N CYS A 66 12.19 -2.13 15.54
CA CYS A 66 11.85 -2.08 14.13
C CYS A 66 10.53 -2.78 13.80
N TYR A 67 10.09 -3.75 14.60
CA TYR A 67 8.76 -4.35 14.43
C TYR A 67 7.62 -3.35 14.64
N ILE A 68 7.82 -2.28 15.40
CA ILE A 68 6.83 -1.19 15.55
C ILE A 68 6.65 -0.47 14.21
N LEU A 69 7.74 -0.16 13.51
CA LEU A 69 7.69 0.44 12.17
C LEU A 69 7.07 -0.52 11.14
N LEU A 70 7.38 -1.81 11.21
CA LEU A 70 6.77 -2.83 10.34
C LEU A 70 5.25 -2.99 10.57
N ILE A 71 4.77 -2.82 11.82
CA ILE A 71 3.33 -2.81 12.11
C ILE A 71 2.69 -1.57 11.48
N TYR A 72 3.32 -0.40 11.62
CA TYR A 72 2.83 0.83 11.02
C TYR A 72 2.73 0.71 9.49
N LEU A 73 3.79 0.23 8.83
CA LEU A 73 3.79 -0.06 7.39
C LEU A 73 2.70 -1.05 7.00
N SER A 74 2.57 -2.17 7.74
CA SER A 74 1.52 -3.15 7.46
C SER A 74 0.11 -2.58 7.55
N ILE A 75 -0.13 -1.60 8.45
CA ILE A 75 -1.43 -0.92 8.53
C ILE A 75 -1.64 -0.02 7.33
N LEU A 76 -0.62 0.75 6.93
CA LEU A 76 -0.68 1.59 5.74
C LEU A 76 -0.92 0.75 4.49
N ASP A 77 -0.13 -0.31 4.28
CA ASP A 77 -0.29 -1.25 3.17
C ASP A 77 -1.71 -1.80 3.07
N ILE A 78 -2.30 -2.25 4.19
CA ILE A 78 -3.67 -2.77 4.21
C ILE A 78 -4.67 -1.69 3.77
N CYS A 79 -4.51 -0.47 4.30
CA CYS A 79 -5.34 0.67 3.95
C CYS A 79 -5.17 1.07 2.47
N THR A 80 -3.94 1.08 1.96
CA THR A 80 -3.63 1.41 0.56
C THR A 80 -4.19 0.34 -0.36
N LEU A 81 -3.95 -0.94 -0.05
CA LEU A 81 -4.34 -2.11 -0.83
C LEU A 81 -5.86 -2.18 -1.06
N TRP A 82 -6.66 -1.70 -0.11
CA TRP A 82 -8.12 -1.59 -0.28
C TRP A 82 -8.52 -0.87 -1.57
N GLY A 83 -7.69 0.06 -2.03
CA GLY A 83 -7.94 0.85 -3.23
C GLY A 83 -7.80 0.18 -4.56
N PRO A 84 -6.57 -0.17 -4.98
CA PRO A 84 -6.36 -0.82 -6.26
C PRO A 84 -7.11 -2.15 -6.36
N THR A 85 -7.51 -2.76 -5.22
CA THR A 85 -8.30 -4.00 -5.17
C THR A 85 -9.80 -3.75 -5.16
N PHE A 86 -10.39 -3.40 -4.02
CA PHE A 86 -11.84 -3.36 -3.82
C PHE A 86 -12.47 -2.08 -4.36
N ALA A 87 -11.89 -0.91 -4.08
CA ALA A 87 -12.48 0.36 -4.52
C ALA A 87 -12.42 0.51 -6.05
N HIS A 88 -11.23 0.37 -6.64
CA HIS A 88 -11.04 0.45 -8.09
C HIS A 88 -11.68 -0.75 -8.81
N GLY A 89 -11.70 -1.94 -8.19
CA GLY A 89 -12.47 -3.06 -8.69
C GLY A 89 -13.97 -2.75 -8.78
N PHE A 90 -14.56 -2.19 -7.73
CA PHE A 90 -15.96 -1.74 -7.75
C PHE A 90 -16.21 -0.65 -8.78
N PHE A 91 -15.36 0.39 -8.83
CA PHE A 91 -15.49 1.49 -9.81
C PHE A 91 -15.39 1.00 -11.25
N SER A 92 -14.48 0.06 -11.51
CA SER A 92 -14.29 -0.54 -12.84
C SER A 92 -15.40 -1.51 -13.24
N LEU A 93 -16.03 -2.17 -12.27
CA LEU A 93 -17.23 -2.98 -12.51
C LEU A 93 -18.46 -2.13 -12.78
N THR A 94 -18.53 -0.90 -12.27
CA THR A 94 -19.71 -0.03 -12.36
C THR A 94 -19.53 1.13 -13.34
N GLY A 95 -18.33 1.33 -13.90
CA GLY A 95 -18.04 2.40 -14.85
C GLY A 95 -18.06 3.79 -14.22
N VAL A 96 -17.67 3.88 -12.95
CA VAL A 96 -17.68 5.14 -12.20
C VAL A 96 -16.66 6.12 -12.77
N VAL A 97 -17.15 7.32 -13.03
CA VAL A 97 -16.35 8.51 -13.34
C VAL A 97 -16.61 9.55 -12.24
N TYR A 98 -15.80 10.60 -12.18
CA TYR A 98 -15.95 11.60 -11.11
C TYR A 98 -17.37 12.18 -11.05
N CYS A 99 -17.93 12.61 -12.19
CA CYS A 99 -19.25 13.25 -12.20
C CYS A 99 -20.42 12.30 -11.89
N SER A 100 -20.23 10.98 -11.92
CA SER A 100 -21.26 10.04 -11.46
C SER A 100 -21.32 9.93 -9.94
N SER A 101 -20.15 10.03 -9.28
CA SER A 101 -20.04 9.92 -7.81
C SER A 101 -18.97 10.87 -7.24
N PRO A 102 -19.17 12.21 -7.28
CA PRO A 102 -18.11 13.18 -6.99
C PRO A 102 -17.56 13.08 -5.57
N LYS A 103 -18.44 12.99 -4.58
CA LYS A 103 -18.04 12.90 -3.16
C LYS A 103 -17.22 11.64 -2.90
N LEU A 104 -17.74 10.48 -3.32
CA LEU A 104 -17.10 9.20 -3.08
C LEU A 104 -15.70 9.14 -3.71
N THR A 105 -15.60 9.47 -5.00
CA THR A 105 -14.34 9.40 -5.75
C THR A 105 -13.31 10.42 -5.24
N TYR A 106 -13.74 11.63 -4.85
CA TYR A 106 -12.86 12.64 -4.25
C TYR A 106 -12.28 12.21 -2.90
N PHE A 107 -13.13 11.70 -1.99
CA PHE A 107 -12.67 11.25 -0.66
C PHE A 107 -11.73 10.06 -0.77
N VAL A 108 -12.07 9.09 -1.63
CA VAL A 108 -11.23 7.92 -1.91
C VAL A 108 -9.87 8.35 -2.48
N GLY A 109 -9.86 9.24 -3.47
CA GLY A 109 -8.62 9.78 -4.04
C GLY A 109 -7.75 10.54 -3.04
N THR A 110 -8.39 11.32 -2.16
CA THR A 110 -7.68 12.07 -1.11
C THR A 110 -7.07 11.15 -0.05
N ALA A 111 -7.78 10.09 0.32
CA ALA A 111 -7.28 9.07 1.24
C ALA A 111 -6.07 8.34 0.65
N TYR A 112 -6.05 8.05 -0.65
CA TYR A 112 -4.87 7.43 -1.27
C TYR A 112 -3.65 8.32 -1.25
N LEU A 113 -3.82 9.62 -1.45
CA LEU A 113 -2.68 10.53 -1.46
C LEU A 113 -2.01 10.60 -0.08
N PHE A 114 -2.81 10.60 0.99
CA PHE A 114 -2.33 10.44 2.37
C PHE A 114 -1.54 9.14 2.56
N LEU A 115 -2.17 8.01 2.20
CA LEU A 115 -1.62 6.68 2.43
C LEU A 115 -0.32 6.48 1.65
N TRP A 116 -0.31 6.84 0.36
CA TRP A 116 0.86 6.76 -0.51
C TRP A 116 2.06 7.52 0.08
N ALA A 117 1.86 8.79 0.44
CA ALA A 117 2.94 9.62 0.97
C ALA A 117 3.45 9.12 2.34
N ALA A 118 2.55 8.74 3.24
CA ALA A 118 2.91 8.22 4.56
C ALA A 118 3.67 6.89 4.44
N GLU A 119 3.25 6.01 3.55
CA GLU A 119 3.83 4.69 3.35
C GLU A 119 5.21 4.78 2.71
N CYS A 120 5.31 5.51 1.59
CA CYS A 120 6.56 5.70 0.87
C CYS A 120 7.66 6.34 1.74
N SER A 121 7.30 7.31 2.59
CA SER A 121 8.23 7.89 3.56
C SER A 121 8.63 6.89 4.65
N ALA A 122 7.70 6.06 5.13
CA ALA A 122 7.99 5.02 6.12
C ALA A 122 8.90 3.90 5.58
N ASP A 123 8.75 3.55 4.30
CA ASP A 123 9.61 2.59 3.61
C ASP A 123 11.04 3.09 3.48
N LEU A 124 11.22 4.36 3.10
CA LEU A 124 12.55 4.97 3.08
C LEU A 124 13.21 4.95 4.47
N ILE A 125 12.45 5.29 5.52
CA ILE A 125 12.94 5.25 6.90
C ILE A 125 13.29 3.82 7.32
N LEU A 126 12.48 2.82 6.93
CA LEU A 126 12.78 1.42 7.20
C LEU A 126 14.10 1.02 6.54
N GLY A 127 14.30 1.36 5.27
CA GLY A 127 15.53 1.12 4.55
C GLY A 127 16.74 1.77 5.22
N ILE A 128 16.63 3.05 5.60
CA ILE A 128 17.66 3.78 6.35
C ILE A 128 17.97 3.09 7.69
N ASN A 129 16.92 2.69 8.44
CA ASN A 129 17.09 1.95 9.69
C ASN A 129 17.91 0.67 9.47
N ARG A 130 17.65 -0.10 8.40
CA ARG A 130 18.41 -1.32 8.09
C ARG A 130 19.86 -1.04 7.72
N CYS A 131 20.13 0.00 6.94
CA CYS A 131 21.50 0.42 6.62
C CYS A 131 22.27 0.81 7.88
N ILE A 132 21.68 1.64 8.74
CA ILE A 132 22.34 2.13 9.96
C ILE A 132 22.47 1.00 11.00
N GLU A 133 21.48 0.11 11.15
CA GLU A 133 21.57 -1.05 12.04
C GLU A 133 22.74 -1.96 11.65
N MET A 134 23.00 -2.12 10.35
CA MET A 134 24.09 -2.95 9.86
C MET A 134 25.46 -2.27 9.90
N ALA A 135 25.54 -1.01 9.48
CA ALA A 135 26.80 -0.25 9.39
C ALA A 135 27.23 0.38 10.72
N PHE A 136 26.27 0.94 11.47
CA PHE A 136 26.52 1.71 12.70
C PHE A 136 25.50 1.40 13.80
N PRO A 137 25.57 0.22 14.46
CA PRO A 137 24.58 -0.22 15.44
C PRO A 137 24.34 0.76 16.60
N ASN A 138 25.39 1.47 17.03
CA ASN A 138 25.29 2.47 18.10
C ASN A 138 24.46 3.70 17.68
N ILE A 139 24.56 4.10 16.41
CA ILE A 139 23.75 5.20 15.85
C ILE A 139 22.31 4.72 15.68
N SER A 140 22.10 3.49 15.20
CA SER A 140 20.75 2.91 15.07
C SER A 140 20.01 2.88 16.42
N LYS A 141 20.68 2.46 17.50
CA LYS A 141 20.14 2.54 18.87
C LYS A 141 19.80 3.98 19.29
N LYS A 142 20.60 4.96 18.88
CA LYS A 142 20.31 6.36 19.19
C LYS A 142 19.09 6.88 18.42
N LEU A 143 18.88 6.48 17.17
CA LEU A 143 17.83 7.03 16.31
C LEU A 143 16.50 6.28 16.37
N PHE A 144 16.52 4.95 16.53
CA PHE A 144 15.34 4.10 16.30
C PHE A 144 14.88 3.26 17.50
N HIS A 145 15.65 3.19 18.59
CA HIS A 145 15.24 2.40 19.76
C HIS A 145 14.31 3.18 20.72
N ASN A 146 13.57 2.43 21.54
CA ASN A 146 12.62 2.92 22.53
C ASN A 146 11.55 3.81 21.88
N ASN A 147 11.20 4.93 22.52
CA ASN A 147 10.13 5.81 22.07
C ASN A 147 10.52 6.65 20.83
N ARG A 148 11.77 6.60 20.37
CA ARG A 148 12.25 7.43 19.26
C ARG A 148 11.72 6.96 17.91
N ILE A 149 11.36 5.69 17.78
CA ILE A 149 10.72 5.18 16.57
C ILE A 149 9.37 5.86 16.28
N TYR A 150 8.65 6.26 17.33
CA TYR A 150 7.38 6.97 17.18
C TYR A 150 7.56 8.37 16.61
N ILE A 151 8.71 9.01 16.79
CA ILE A 151 9.02 10.31 16.16
C ILE A 151 9.02 10.16 14.65
N TRP A 152 9.64 9.09 14.14
CA TRP A 152 9.66 8.78 12.71
C TRP A 152 8.27 8.44 12.17
N ILE A 153 7.47 7.68 12.92
CA ILE A 153 6.06 7.39 12.55
C ILE A 153 5.23 8.68 12.49
N ILE A 154 5.39 9.57 13.47
CA ILE A 154 4.73 10.88 13.48
C ILE A 154 5.17 11.69 12.26
N PHE A 155 6.45 11.72 11.94
CA PHE A 155 6.98 12.40 10.76
C PHE A 155 6.32 11.88 9.47
N CYS A 156 6.28 10.56 9.24
CA CYS A 156 5.60 9.96 8.09
C CYS A 156 4.12 10.34 8.02
N THR A 157 3.44 10.28 9.16
CA THR A 157 2.01 10.60 9.25
C THR A 157 1.75 12.06 8.95
N LEU A 158 2.58 12.98 9.49
CA LEU A 158 2.47 14.42 9.22
C LEU A 158 2.75 14.74 7.74
N TYR A 159 3.72 14.06 7.14
CA TYR A 159 3.98 14.17 5.71
C TYR A 159 2.76 13.71 4.90
N GLY A 160 2.14 12.57 5.24
CA GLY A 160 0.88 12.15 4.63
C GLY A 160 -0.25 13.16 4.84
N ILE A 161 -0.39 13.74 6.04
CA ILE A 161 -1.41 14.76 6.35
C ILE A 161 -1.23 16.00 5.48
N TYR A 162 0.02 16.41 5.21
CA TYR A 162 0.29 17.51 4.30
C TYR A 162 -0.31 17.26 2.91
N TRP A 163 -0.07 16.07 2.35
CA TRP A 163 -0.65 15.63 1.08
C TRP A 163 -2.19 15.55 1.12
N LEU A 164 -2.75 15.06 2.23
CA LEU A 164 -4.20 14.99 2.45
C LEU A 164 -4.86 16.38 2.43
N LEU A 165 -4.23 17.35 3.09
CA LEU A 165 -4.82 18.67 3.31
C LEU A 165 -4.61 19.56 2.09
N PHE A 166 -3.37 19.74 1.64
CA PHE A 166 -2.97 20.86 0.78
C PHE A 166 -2.82 20.52 -0.71
N ARG A 167 -3.10 19.27 -1.11
CA ARG A 167 -2.93 18.82 -2.51
C ARG A 167 -4.22 18.32 -3.13
N HIS A 168 -4.33 18.46 -4.45
CA HIS A 168 -5.45 17.93 -5.21
C HIS A 168 -5.39 16.39 -5.23
N PRO A 169 -6.52 15.70 -5.01
CA PRO A 169 -6.52 14.25 -5.02
C PRO A 169 -6.33 13.68 -6.42
N TYR A 170 -5.76 12.48 -6.44
CA TYR A 170 -5.77 11.61 -7.59
C TYR A 170 -7.07 10.83 -7.62
N ILE A 171 -7.86 11.01 -8.67
CA ILE A 171 -9.19 10.44 -8.77
C ILE A 171 -9.20 9.35 -9.84
N PHE A 172 -9.74 8.19 -9.49
CA PHE A 172 -9.95 7.10 -10.43
C PHE A 172 -10.98 7.51 -11.50
N ASN A 173 -10.65 7.24 -12.77
CA ASN A 173 -11.53 7.47 -13.90
C ASN A 173 -11.78 6.17 -14.67
N GLY A 174 -13.05 5.75 -14.72
CA GLY A 174 -13.47 4.54 -15.41
C GLY A 174 -13.32 4.57 -16.94
N ILE A 175 -13.16 5.73 -17.58
CA ILE A 175 -12.90 5.82 -19.03
C ILE A 175 -11.46 5.38 -19.36
N THR A 176 -10.51 5.72 -18.49
CA THR A 176 -9.08 5.50 -18.74
C THR A 176 -8.50 4.36 -17.93
N PHE A 177 -9.24 3.81 -16.95
CA PHE A 177 -8.75 2.88 -15.93
C PHE A 177 -7.54 3.42 -15.15
N GLN A 178 -7.48 4.74 -14.95
CA GLN A 178 -6.33 5.39 -14.32
C GLN A 178 -6.76 6.25 -13.15
N VAL A 179 -5.82 6.48 -12.24
CA VAL A 179 -5.93 7.50 -11.20
C VAL A 179 -5.20 8.74 -11.68
N LEU A 180 -5.93 9.84 -11.85
CA LEU A 180 -5.47 11.05 -12.54
C LEU A 180 -5.76 12.30 -11.72
N PHE A 181 -5.00 13.37 -11.95
CA PHE A 181 -5.30 14.69 -11.38
C PHE A 181 -6.54 15.32 -12.00
N ASP A 182 -6.64 15.33 -13.33
CA ASP A 182 -7.83 15.85 -14.02
C ASP A 182 -8.91 14.76 -14.09
N PRO A 183 -9.96 14.85 -13.27
CA PRO A 183 -10.96 13.80 -13.20
C PRO A 183 -12.00 13.89 -14.33
N LEU A 184 -12.01 15.00 -15.08
CA LEU A 184 -13.00 15.27 -16.13
C LEU A 184 -12.50 14.88 -17.52
N ILE A 185 -11.35 14.21 -17.60
CA ILE A 185 -10.82 13.65 -18.83
C ILE A 185 -11.87 12.76 -19.53
N GLY A 186 -11.95 12.88 -20.85
CA GLY A 186 -12.97 12.24 -21.68
C GLY A 186 -14.22 13.09 -21.91
N TYR A 187 -14.57 13.99 -20.99
CA TYR A 187 -15.71 14.91 -21.14
C TYR A 187 -15.28 16.36 -21.43
N LYS A 188 -14.10 16.77 -20.96
CA LYS A 188 -13.50 18.07 -21.23
C LYS A 188 -12.10 17.90 -21.84
N PRO A 189 -11.60 18.89 -22.60
CA PRO A 189 -10.18 18.94 -22.98
C PRO A 189 -9.30 18.80 -21.75
N PHE A 190 -8.09 18.25 -21.88
CA PHE A 190 -7.18 18.05 -20.75
C PHE A 190 -6.72 19.39 -20.16
N ARG A 191 -6.93 19.61 -18.86
CA ARG A 191 -6.71 20.91 -18.21
C ARG A 191 -5.50 20.89 -17.27
N ILE A 192 -4.32 20.66 -17.83
CA ILE A 192 -3.07 20.53 -17.08
C ILE A 192 -2.74 21.77 -16.23
N GLU A 193 -3.16 22.94 -16.70
CA GLU A 193 -2.93 24.25 -16.07
C GLU A 193 -3.41 24.33 -14.62
N PHE A 194 -4.50 23.65 -14.26
CA PHE A 194 -5.00 23.63 -12.87
C PHE A 194 -4.14 22.79 -11.92
N PHE A 195 -3.29 21.91 -12.46
CA PHE A 195 -2.59 20.89 -11.66
C PHE A 195 -1.06 20.98 -11.79
N GLN A 196 -0.52 22.06 -12.38
CA GLN A 196 0.93 22.18 -12.63
C GLN A 196 1.76 22.07 -11.35
N GLU A 197 1.33 22.72 -10.27
CA GLU A 197 2.02 22.68 -8.99
C GLU A 197 1.95 21.29 -8.35
N ASP A 198 0.76 20.68 -8.31
CA ASP A 198 0.57 19.32 -7.78
C ASP A 198 1.40 18.29 -8.57
N LEU A 199 1.41 18.40 -9.91
CA LEU A 199 2.21 17.56 -10.81
C LEU A 199 3.70 17.67 -10.53
N LYS A 200 4.20 18.89 -10.38
CA LYS A 200 5.61 19.15 -10.07
C LYS A 200 6.02 18.52 -8.75
N GLU A 201 5.24 18.76 -7.69
CA GLU A 201 5.58 18.23 -6.36
C GLU A 201 5.45 16.71 -6.29
N PHE A 202 4.43 16.13 -6.93
CA PHE A 202 4.28 14.69 -6.97
C PHE A 202 5.41 14.03 -7.76
N THR A 203 5.84 14.66 -8.85
CA THR A 203 7.00 14.20 -9.62
C THR A 203 8.27 14.27 -8.76
N ILE A 204 8.49 15.33 -7.99
CA ILE A 204 9.62 15.42 -7.05
C ILE A 204 9.53 14.29 -6.01
N HIS A 205 8.37 14.08 -5.38
CA HIS A 205 8.15 13.01 -4.42
C HIS A 205 8.49 11.63 -5.01
N ASN A 206 7.93 11.31 -6.17
CA ASN A 206 8.18 10.03 -6.82
C ASN A 206 9.62 9.89 -7.33
N THR A 207 10.27 10.98 -7.74
CA THR A 207 11.68 10.95 -8.14
C THR A 207 12.59 10.65 -6.94
N ILE A 208 12.31 11.27 -5.80
CA ILE A 208 13.02 10.97 -4.55
C ILE A 208 12.86 9.50 -4.18
N LEU A 209 11.68 8.91 -4.36
CA LEU A 209 11.46 7.49 -4.09
C LEU A 209 12.16 6.58 -5.10
N ALA A 210 12.03 6.89 -6.39
CA ALA A 210 12.60 6.11 -7.48
C ALA A 210 14.13 6.08 -7.44
N ILE A 211 14.78 7.13 -6.92
CA ILE A 211 16.24 7.18 -6.75
C ILE A 211 16.64 6.71 -5.34
N GLY A 212 15.96 7.22 -4.32
CA GLY A 212 16.30 7.01 -2.91
C GLY A 212 16.20 5.54 -2.51
N SER A 213 15.14 4.84 -2.92
CA SER A 213 14.97 3.42 -2.58
C SER A 213 16.10 2.56 -3.15
N PRO A 214 16.41 2.58 -4.47
CA PRO A 214 17.56 1.86 -5.00
C PRO A 214 18.89 2.25 -4.36
N VAL A 215 19.14 3.52 -4.06
CA VAL A 215 20.39 3.98 -3.42
C VAL A 215 20.54 3.41 -2.01
N ILE A 216 19.48 3.49 -1.19
CA ILE A 216 19.47 2.93 0.16
C ILE A 216 19.74 1.42 0.11
N TYR A 217 19.11 0.72 -0.82
CA TYR A 217 19.22 -0.72 -0.93
C TYR A 217 20.53 -1.19 -1.56
N PHE A 218 21.08 -0.43 -2.51
CA PHE A 218 22.44 -0.62 -3.00
C PHE A 218 23.47 -0.42 -1.87
N THR A 219 23.30 0.62 -1.06
CA THR A 219 24.13 0.88 0.12
C THR A 219 24.04 -0.29 1.11
N PHE A 220 22.82 -0.77 1.39
CA PHE A 220 22.60 -1.96 2.20
C PHE A 220 23.34 -3.17 1.63
N SER A 221 23.24 -3.42 0.32
CA SER A 221 23.91 -4.52 -0.38
C SER A 221 25.43 -4.46 -0.25
N LEU A 222 26.00 -3.26 -0.42
CA LEU A 222 27.44 -3.03 -0.27
C LEU A 222 27.88 -3.25 1.17
N CYS A 223 27.21 -2.63 2.14
CA CYS A 223 27.51 -2.83 3.56
C CYS A 223 27.42 -4.31 3.95
N PHE A 224 26.43 -5.02 3.41
CA PHE A 224 26.25 -6.45 3.61
C PHE A 224 27.40 -7.25 2.99
N PHE A 225 27.79 -6.95 1.75
CA PHE A 225 28.88 -7.62 1.05
C PHE A 225 30.23 -7.45 1.75
N PHE A 226 30.56 -6.23 2.20
CA PHE A 226 31.80 -5.98 2.94
C PHE A 226 31.80 -6.71 4.29
N LYS A 227 30.68 -6.69 5.02
CA LYS A 227 30.56 -7.40 6.29
C LYS A 227 30.59 -8.93 6.13
N ALA A 228 30.01 -9.44 5.04
CA ALA A 228 30.08 -10.86 4.68
C ALA A 228 31.51 -11.30 4.32
N ARG A 229 32.31 -10.42 3.72
CA ARG A 229 33.72 -10.67 3.40
C ARG A 229 34.60 -10.69 4.65
N GLU A 230 34.39 -9.79 5.60
CA GLU A 230 35.16 -9.76 6.85
C GLU A 230 34.80 -10.91 7.81
N LEU A 231 33.57 -11.43 7.71
CA LEU A 231 33.04 -12.46 8.61
C LEU A 231 32.38 -13.59 7.81
N ILE A 232 33.21 -14.45 7.20
CA ILE A 232 32.82 -15.57 6.31
C ILE A 232 31.73 -16.50 6.92
N ASN A 233 31.46 -16.45 8.23
CA ASN A 233 30.47 -17.30 8.91
C ASN A 233 29.45 -16.59 9.82
N VAL A 234 29.29 -15.26 9.79
CA VAL A 234 28.43 -14.54 10.77
C VAL A 234 27.19 -13.88 10.15
N VAL A 235 27.09 -13.85 8.83
CA VAL A 235 25.94 -13.22 8.18
C VAL A 235 24.72 -14.12 8.29
N SER A 236 23.71 -13.62 9.01
CA SER A 236 22.54 -14.38 9.39
C SER A 236 21.67 -14.67 8.17
N LYS A 237 20.98 -15.82 8.17
CA LYS A 237 20.02 -16.17 7.10
C LYS A 237 18.92 -15.11 6.99
N GLU A 238 18.57 -14.51 8.12
CA GLU A 238 17.58 -13.45 8.23
C GLU A 238 18.04 -12.19 7.49
N GLU A 239 19.31 -11.78 7.61
CA GLU A 239 19.87 -10.63 6.89
C GLU A 239 19.84 -10.82 5.35
N LYS A 240 20.14 -12.03 4.85
CA LYS A 240 20.02 -12.39 3.43
C LYS A 240 18.57 -12.32 2.92
N MET A 241 17.60 -12.67 3.75
CA MET A 241 16.19 -12.67 3.37
C MET A 241 15.61 -11.25 3.36
N VAL A 242 16.06 -10.39 4.27
CA VAL A 242 15.72 -8.95 4.23
C VAL A 242 16.24 -8.34 2.93
N PHE A 243 17.44 -8.70 2.47
CA PHE A 243 17.98 -8.24 1.20
C PHE A 243 17.09 -8.60 -0.01
N ILE A 244 16.68 -9.86 -0.13
CA ILE A 244 15.83 -10.32 -1.24
C ILE A 244 14.47 -9.60 -1.23
N GLN A 245 13.87 -9.44 -0.04
CA GLN A 245 12.62 -8.71 0.11
C GLN A 245 12.73 -7.28 -0.44
N VAL A 246 13.76 -6.58 0.04
CA VAL A 246 14.08 -5.22 -0.32
C VAL A 246 14.30 -5.06 -1.84
N PHE A 247 15.05 -5.98 -2.44
CA PHE A 247 15.34 -5.98 -3.88
C PHE A 247 14.05 -6.11 -4.71
N ILE A 248 13.19 -7.05 -4.35
CA ILE A 248 11.91 -7.30 -5.04
C ILE A 248 10.99 -6.06 -4.95
N VAL A 249 10.83 -5.49 -3.76
CA VAL A 249 10.02 -4.27 -3.56
C VAL A 249 10.56 -3.11 -4.39
N SER A 250 11.89 -2.91 -4.39
CA SER A 250 12.53 -1.87 -5.18
C SER A 250 12.32 -2.04 -6.69
N MET A 251 12.36 -3.28 -7.19
CA MET A 251 12.08 -3.57 -8.61
C MET A 251 10.65 -3.17 -8.99
N PHE A 252 9.65 -3.58 -8.19
CA PHE A 252 8.25 -3.23 -8.45
C PHE A 252 8.00 -1.72 -8.35
N ASN A 253 8.61 -1.04 -7.38
CA ASN A 253 8.49 0.40 -7.24
C ASN A 253 9.12 1.15 -8.43
N THR A 254 10.29 0.69 -8.88
CA THR A 254 10.98 1.28 -10.05
C THR A 254 10.19 1.03 -11.33
N SER A 255 9.66 -0.18 -11.53
CA SER A 255 8.83 -0.48 -12.70
C SER A 255 7.53 0.32 -12.70
N ALA A 256 6.86 0.44 -11.56
CA ALA A 256 5.66 1.26 -11.41
C ALA A 256 5.95 2.74 -11.75
N GLY A 257 7.04 3.29 -11.20
CA GLY A 257 7.46 4.67 -11.47
C GLY A 257 7.79 4.93 -12.94
N ILE A 258 8.53 4.04 -13.59
CA ILE A 258 8.88 4.17 -15.02
C ILE A 258 7.62 4.11 -15.89
N VAL A 259 6.73 3.14 -15.65
CA VAL A 259 5.51 2.97 -16.44
C VAL A 259 4.55 4.14 -16.22
N TYR A 260 4.44 4.65 -14.99
CA TYR A 260 3.63 5.82 -14.70
C TYR A 260 4.19 7.08 -15.39
N ALA A 261 5.51 7.31 -15.33
CA ALA A 261 6.14 8.43 -16.02
C ALA A 261 6.02 8.31 -17.56
N TYR A 262 6.06 7.09 -18.10
CA TYR A 262 5.75 6.84 -19.51
C TYR A 262 4.31 7.27 -19.81
N ASN A 263 3.33 6.77 -19.02
CA ASN A 263 1.89 7.01 -19.16
C ASN A 263 1.46 8.49 -19.00
N MET A 264 2.32 9.33 -18.45
CA MET A 264 2.05 10.77 -18.36
C MET A 264 2.52 11.54 -19.60
N ASN A 265 3.43 10.97 -20.41
CA ASN A 265 4.14 11.71 -21.46
C ASN A 265 3.71 11.38 -22.90
N HIS A 266 2.82 10.41 -23.15
CA HIS A 266 2.42 10.05 -24.53
C HIS A 266 0.91 9.77 -24.65
N ALA A 267 0.08 10.76 -24.96
CA ALA A 267 -1.39 10.65 -24.95
C ALA A 267 -2.07 9.38 -25.57
N ASP A 268 -1.39 8.56 -26.38
CA ASP A 268 -1.89 7.34 -27.03
C ASP A 268 -1.17 6.04 -26.59
N HIS A 269 -1.09 5.79 -25.27
CA HIS A 269 -0.41 4.62 -24.67
C HIS A 269 -1.13 3.27 -24.85
N GLY A 270 -2.41 3.29 -25.20
CA GLY A 270 -3.29 2.14 -25.06
C GLY A 270 -3.48 1.66 -23.61
N ILE A 271 -4.25 0.60 -23.42
CA ILE A 271 -4.66 0.12 -22.09
C ILE A 271 -3.59 -0.74 -21.38
N LEU A 272 -2.65 -1.33 -22.12
CA LEU A 272 -1.68 -2.27 -21.56
C LEU A 272 -0.71 -1.61 -20.56
N PRO A 273 -0.05 -0.47 -20.88
CA PRO A 273 0.81 0.23 -19.93
C PRO A 273 0.08 0.69 -18.67
N VAL A 274 -1.19 1.08 -18.81
CA VAL A 274 -2.07 1.44 -17.69
C VAL A 274 -2.29 0.25 -16.76
N MET A 275 -2.62 -0.92 -17.33
CA MET A 275 -2.79 -2.14 -16.55
C MET A 275 -1.50 -2.53 -15.84
N ILE A 276 -0.35 -2.45 -16.51
CA ILE A 276 0.95 -2.75 -15.88
C ILE A 276 1.23 -1.82 -14.70
N ALA A 277 0.98 -0.52 -14.84
CA ALA A 277 1.15 0.44 -13.74
C ALA A 277 0.23 0.10 -12.57
N HIS A 278 -1.06 -0.11 -12.83
CA HIS A 278 -2.05 -0.42 -11.81
C HIS A 278 -1.76 -1.73 -11.08
N PHE A 279 -1.42 -2.80 -11.81
CA PHE A 279 -1.04 -4.08 -11.20
C PHE A 279 0.29 -3.98 -10.46
N SER A 280 1.28 -3.23 -10.94
CA SER A 280 2.53 -3.01 -10.20
C SER A 280 2.25 -2.31 -8.87
N TRP A 281 1.38 -1.30 -8.89
CA TRP A 281 0.92 -0.60 -7.68
C TRP A 281 0.07 -1.49 -6.76
N LEU A 282 -0.72 -2.42 -7.28
CA LEU A 282 -1.40 -3.40 -6.43
C LEU A 282 -0.39 -4.34 -5.74
N HIS A 283 0.58 -4.84 -6.49
CA HIS A 283 1.50 -5.86 -6.03
C HIS A 283 2.59 -5.34 -5.08
N ILE A 284 2.98 -4.07 -5.18
CA ILE A 284 3.91 -3.46 -4.21
C ILE A 284 3.35 -3.53 -2.78
N HIS A 285 2.04 -3.36 -2.60
CA HIS A 285 1.36 -3.53 -1.31
C HIS A 285 0.88 -4.98 -1.06
N GLY A 286 0.71 -5.80 -2.09
CA GLY A 286 0.24 -7.18 -1.95
C GLY A 286 1.33 -8.19 -1.55
N PHE A 287 2.55 -8.02 -2.05
CA PHE A 287 3.65 -8.96 -1.83
C PHE A 287 4.35 -8.93 -0.47
N PRO A 288 4.48 -7.81 0.27
CA PRO A 288 5.15 -7.79 1.58
C PRO A 288 4.73 -8.93 2.53
N PRO A 289 3.44 -9.24 2.77
CA PRO A 289 3.04 -10.30 3.67
C PRO A 289 3.38 -11.69 3.11
N VAL A 290 3.32 -11.88 1.79
CA VAL A 290 3.77 -13.13 1.13
C VAL A 290 5.25 -13.34 1.40
N ILE A 291 6.06 -12.29 1.26
CA ILE A 291 7.50 -12.34 1.51
C ILE A 291 7.78 -12.65 2.99
N TYR A 292 7.11 -11.97 3.92
CA TYR A 292 7.27 -12.25 5.35
C TYR A 292 6.88 -13.69 5.73
N LEU A 293 5.75 -14.19 5.22
CA LEU A 293 5.26 -15.54 5.51
C LEU A 293 6.08 -16.65 4.86
N THR A 294 6.83 -16.37 3.81
CA THR A 294 7.66 -17.36 3.12
C THR A 294 9.12 -17.32 3.59
N LEU A 295 9.67 -16.12 3.77
CA LEU A 295 11.10 -15.90 3.98
C LEU A 295 11.47 -15.59 5.43
N ASN A 296 10.57 -15.01 6.25
CA ASN A 296 10.89 -14.63 7.63
C ASN A 296 10.64 -15.78 8.62
N LYS A 297 11.72 -16.37 9.16
CA LYS A 297 11.65 -17.52 10.08
C LYS A 297 10.84 -17.22 11.35
N THR A 298 11.01 -16.04 11.93
CA THR A 298 10.29 -15.62 13.15
C THR A 298 8.79 -15.52 12.87
N VAL A 299 8.41 -14.82 11.79
CA VAL A 299 7.01 -14.67 11.38
C VAL A 299 6.38 -16.03 11.11
N ARG A 300 7.07 -16.91 10.39
CA ARG A 300 6.60 -18.28 10.11
C ARG A 300 6.38 -19.10 11.36
N THR A 301 7.30 -19.01 12.31
CA THR A 301 7.24 -19.78 13.56
C THR A 301 6.05 -19.31 14.40
N ASP A 302 5.90 -18.00 14.56
CA ASP A 302 4.79 -17.41 15.30
C ASP A 302 3.44 -17.69 14.63
N THR A 303 3.39 -17.61 13.30
CA THR A 303 2.19 -17.89 12.50
C THR A 303 1.77 -19.35 12.66
N LYS A 304 2.71 -20.31 12.60
CA LYS A 304 2.41 -21.73 12.86
C LYS A 304 1.86 -21.96 14.26
N ILE A 305 2.40 -21.27 15.27
CA ILE A 305 1.91 -21.36 16.65
C ILE A 305 0.49 -20.76 16.74
N LEU A 306 0.25 -19.61 16.12
CA LEU A 306 -1.06 -18.96 16.06
C LEU A 306 -2.11 -19.90 15.46
N PHE A 307 -1.85 -20.44 14.27
CA PHE A 307 -2.79 -21.35 13.61
C PHE A 307 -3.00 -22.63 14.43
N ARG A 308 -1.94 -23.23 15.00
CA ARG A 308 -2.10 -24.39 15.88
C ARG A 308 -3.04 -24.09 17.05
N LYS A 309 -2.86 -22.95 17.73
CA LYS A 309 -3.73 -22.52 18.84
C LYS A 309 -5.18 -22.32 18.40
N LEU A 310 -5.39 -21.65 17.26
CA LEU A 310 -6.72 -21.46 16.70
C LEU A 310 -7.39 -22.81 16.40
N PHE A 311 -6.71 -23.71 15.68
CA PHE A 311 -7.23 -25.04 15.36
C PHE A 311 -7.52 -25.88 16.62
N THR A 312 -6.65 -25.86 17.63
CA THR A 312 -6.93 -26.55 18.90
C THR A 312 -8.12 -25.94 19.63
N SER A 313 -8.25 -24.61 19.65
CA SER A 313 -9.38 -23.93 20.28
C SER A 313 -10.70 -24.24 19.57
N PHE A 314 -10.70 -24.26 18.24
CA PHE A 314 -11.86 -24.65 17.45
C PHE A 314 -12.25 -26.11 17.71
N LYS A 315 -11.28 -27.03 17.80
CA LYS A 315 -11.53 -28.44 18.12
C LYS A 315 -12.13 -28.62 19.53
N THR A 316 -11.59 -27.93 20.53
CA THR A 316 -12.11 -27.98 21.91
C THR A 316 -13.51 -27.39 22.03
N ASN A 317 -13.77 -26.25 21.37
CA ASN A 317 -15.12 -25.65 21.35
C ASN A 317 -16.13 -26.52 20.60
N ARG A 318 -15.75 -27.12 19.47
CA ARG A 318 -16.62 -28.08 18.76
C ARG A 318 -16.96 -29.28 19.65
N ASN A 319 -15.98 -29.86 20.33
CA ASN A 319 -16.22 -30.96 21.26
C ASN A 319 -17.16 -30.55 22.40
N ARG A 320 -16.99 -29.37 23.00
CA ARG A 320 -17.90 -28.84 24.03
C ARG A 320 -19.34 -28.69 23.55
N VAL A 321 -19.55 -28.14 22.34
CA VAL A 321 -20.89 -27.99 21.75
C VAL A 321 -21.51 -29.35 21.46
N SER A 322 -20.73 -30.32 20.95
CA SER A 322 -21.20 -31.69 20.74
C SER A 322 -21.55 -32.41 22.04
N THR A 323 -20.79 -32.22 23.12
CA THR A 323 -21.11 -32.78 24.45
C THR A 323 -22.37 -32.16 25.03
N LEU A 324 -22.56 -30.84 24.90
CA LEU A 324 -23.78 -30.15 25.34
C LEU A 324 -25.02 -30.59 24.54
N ALA A 325 -24.91 -30.75 23.22
CA ALA A 325 -25.99 -31.26 22.37
C ALA A 325 -26.35 -32.73 22.67
N GLY A 326 -25.36 -33.56 23.03
CA GLY A 326 -25.58 -34.94 23.47
C GLY A 326 -26.30 -35.02 24.83
N TYR A 327 -25.97 -34.12 25.77
CA TYR A 327 -26.66 -34.03 27.06
C TYR A 327 -28.12 -33.57 26.91
N THR A 328 -28.40 -32.60 26.03
CA THR A 328 -29.79 -32.16 25.79
C THR A 328 -30.66 -33.22 25.14
N ASN A 329 -30.10 -34.07 24.28
CA ASN A 329 -30.87 -35.15 23.64
C ASN A 329 -31.14 -36.33 24.60
N ASN A 330 -30.22 -36.62 25.53
CA ASN A 330 -30.45 -37.68 26.53
C ASN A 330 -31.48 -37.28 27.61
N ASN A 331 -31.60 -35.98 27.91
CA ASN A 331 -32.59 -35.47 28.88
C ASN A 331 -34.00 -35.27 28.29
N GLN A 332 -34.23 -35.63 27.02
CA GLN A 332 -35.55 -35.63 26.38
C GLN A 332 -36.12 -37.05 26.15
N ILE A 333 -35.40 -38.10 26.58
CA ILE A 333 -35.79 -39.51 26.40
C ILE A 333 -36.18 -40.18 27.75
N GLU A 334 -36.08 -39.46 28.86
CA GLU A 334 -36.77 -39.79 30.13
C GLU A 334 -38.03 -38.94 30.27
#